data_AF-A0A668AYY9-F1
#
_entry.id   AF-A0A668AYY9-F1
#
_cell.length_a   1.000
_cell.length_b   1.000
_cell.length_c   1.000
_cell.angle_alpha   90.00
_cell.angle_beta   90.00
_cell.angle_gamma   90.00
#
_symmetry.space_group_name_H-M   'P 1'
#
loop_
_entity.id
_entity.type
_entity.pdbx_description
1 polymer ?
#
loop_
_entity_poly.entity_id
_entity_poly.type
_entity_poly.pdbx_seq_one_letter_code
_entity_poly.pdbx_strand_id
1 'polypeptide(L)'
;MKRRITKCHEADIYSKGQRILEWDKVAFQPYSAQECKQKWQDISQKIRKIRTLTELIVEAEDTINNSKPALPVRPGPANAIFFQENFAKFKKKHPELSRQKLFKLASKKYTDLPPHKKVLKRKS
;
A
#
# COMPACT_ATOMS: atom_id res chain seq x y z
N MET A 1 26.35 -3.32 25.93
CA MET A 1 26.36 -4.21 24.75
C MET A 1 25.87 -3.43 23.53
N LYS A 2 26.75 -2.85 22.72
CA LYS A 2 26.36 -2.10 21.51
C LYS A 2 25.94 -3.13 20.45
N ARG A 3 24.64 -3.30 20.23
CA ARG A 3 24.16 -4.13 19.11
C ARG A 3 24.73 -3.53 17.83
N ARG A 4 25.57 -4.28 17.11
CA ARG A 4 26.00 -3.90 15.76
C ARG A 4 24.73 -3.83 14.92
N ILE A 5 24.32 -2.62 14.55
CA ILE A 5 23.27 -2.41 13.55
C ILE A 5 23.73 -3.19 12.33
N THR A 6 22.98 -4.25 12.02
CA THR A 6 23.37 -5.24 11.03
C THR A 6 23.35 -4.55 9.68
N LYS A 7 24.51 -4.51 9.01
CA LYS A 7 24.77 -3.90 7.69
C LYS A 7 23.90 -4.46 6.53
N CYS A 8 22.90 -5.29 6.81
CA CYS A 8 22.37 -6.27 5.86
C CYS A 8 20.93 -6.02 5.39
N HIS A 9 20.21 -4.99 5.86
CA HIS A 9 18.83 -4.73 5.38
C HIS A 9 18.73 -3.55 4.38
N GLU A 10 19.68 -2.62 4.38
CA GLU A 10 19.55 -1.33 3.68
C GLU A 10 19.90 -1.38 2.18
N ALA A 11 20.79 -2.31 1.79
CA ALA A 11 21.12 -2.51 0.38
C ALA A 11 19.96 -3.15 -0.41
N ASP A 12 18.96 -3.70 0.26
CA ASP A 12 18.00 -4.63 -0.35
C ASP A 12 16.83 -3.92 -1.05
N ILE A 13 16.36 -2.76 -0.56
CA ILE A 13 15.22 -2.06 -1.16
C ILE A 13 15.60 -1.41 -2.50
N TYR A 14 16.70 -0.65 -2.52
CA TYR A 14 17.17 0.02 -3.73
C TYR A 14 17.66 -0.97 -4.80
N SER A 15 18.36 -2.04 -4.38
CA SER A 15 18.83 -3.07 -5.32
C SER A 15 17.69 -3.91 -5.90
N LYS A 16 16.63 -4.21 -5.12
CA LYS A 16 15.42 -4.87 -5.62
C LYS A 16 14.72 -4.01 -6.67
N GLY A 17 14.49 -2.73 -6.36
CA GLY A 17 13.85 -1.79 -7.29
C GLY A 17 14.63 -1.63 -8.59
N GLN A 18 15.96 -1.57 -8.52
CA GLN A 18 16.82 -1.45 -9.69
C GLN A 18 16.72 -2.66 -10.65
N ARG A 19 16.53 -3.88 -10.12
CA ARG A 19 16.44 -5.11 -10.95
C ARG A 19 15.16 -5.20 -11.76
N ILE A 20 14.07 -4.65 -11.25
CA ILE A 20 12.76 -4.66 -11.92
C ILE A 20 12.55 -3.43 -12.82
N LEU A 21 13.49 -2.48 -12.82
CA LEU A 21 13.36 -1.25 -13.61
C LEU A 21 13.63 -1.52 -15.09
N GLU A 22 12.67 -1.18 -15.94
CA GLU A 22 12.82 -1.22 -17.39
C GLU A 22 13.56 0.03 -17.88
N TRP A 23 14.87 -0.11 -18.14
CA TRP A 23 15.75 1.02 -18.48
C TRP A 23 15.37 1.73 -19.78
N ASP A 24 14.80 1.01 -20.74
CA ASP A 24 14.34 1.59 -22.01
C ASP A 24 13.18 2.59 -21.82
N LYS A 25 12.37 2.43 -20.77
CA LYS A 25 11.27 3.36 -20.45
C LYS A 25 11.73 4.61 -19.72
N VAL A 26 12.87 4.56 -19.04
CA VAL A 26 13.43 5.68 -18.27
C VAL A 26 14.60 6.36 -18.99
N ALA A 27 15.06 5.79 -20.11
CA ALA A 27 16.02 6.42 -21.00
C ALA A 27 15.41 7.65 -21.66
N PHE A 28 16.23 8.66 -21.91
CA PHE A 28 15.81 9.88 -22.56
C PHE A 28 16.94 10.38 -23.46
N GLN A 29 16.60 10.86 -24.65
CA GLN A 29 17.58 11.38 -25.61
C GLN A 29 18.34 12.58 -25.01
N PRO A 30 19.67 12.70 -25.23
CA PRO A 30 20.52 11.88 -26.11
C PRO A 30 21.08 10.59 -25.48
N TYR A 31 20.66 10.22 -24.27
CA TYR A 31 21.23 9.12 -23.50
C TYR A 31 20.50 7.79 -23.73
N SER A 32 21.28 6.74 -23.92
CA SER A 32 20.79 5.37 -23.98
C SER A 32 20.38 4.84 -22.61
N ALA A 33 19.54 3.80 -22.62
CA ALA A 33 19.14 3.06 -21.42
C ALA A 33 20.35 2.58 -20.59
N GLN A 34 21.42 2.17 -21.26
CA GLN A 34 22.64 1.70 -20.61
C GLN A 34 23.41 2.85 -19.93
N GLU A 35 23.49 4.02 -20.55
CA GLU A 35 24.11 5.20 -19.94
C GLU A 35 23.32 5.68 -18.72
N CYS A 36 21.99 5.70 -18.80
CA CYS A 36 21.12 6.00 -17.66
C CYS A 36 21.33 5.01 -16.51
N LYS A 37 21.43 3.71 -16.82
CA LYS A 37 21.70 2.65 -15.84
C LYS A 37 23.06 2.82 -15.17
N GLN A 38 24.11 3.08 -15.95
CA GLN A 38 25.46 3.30 -15.42
C GLN A 38 25.49 4.54 -14.53
N LYS A 39 24.87 5.64 -14.97
CA LYS A 39 24.81 6.86 -14.18
C LYS A 39 24.06 6.66 -12.86
N TRP A 40 22.98 5.88 -12.89
CA TRP A 40 22.25 5.52 -11.67
C TRP A 40 23.09 4.70 -10.71
N GLN A 41 23.92 3.76 -11.20
CA GLN A 41 24.84 3.01 -10.33
C GLN A 41 25.81 3.94 -9.61
N ASP A 42 26.41 4.91 -10.31
CA ASP A 42 27.34 5.87 -9.72
C ASP A 42 26.66 6.74 -8.65
N ILE A 43 25.44 7.20 -8.94
CA ILE A 43 24.62 7.97 -7.99
C ILE A 43 24.30 7.11 -6.77
N SER A 44 23.86 5.86 -6.99
CA SER A 44 23.42 4.94 -5.93
C SER A 44 24.51 4.60 -4.90
N GLN A 45 25.78 4.76 -5.26
CA GLN A 45 26.91 4.58 -4.35
C GLN A 45 27.12 5.80 -3.44
N LYS A 46 26.79 7.00 -3.94
CA LYS A 46 27.01 8.28 -3.26
C LYS A 46 25.79 8.75 -2.46
N ILE A 47 24.58 8.31 -2.83
CA ILE A 47 23.38 8.66 -2.08
C ILE A 47 23.39 8.00 -0.70
N ARG A 48 22.94 8.77 0.29
CA ARG A 48 22.69 8.28 1.63
C ARG A 48 21.50 7.30 1.58
N LYS A 49 21.73 6.04 1.97
CA LYS A 49 20.70 4.98 2.00
C LYS A 49 19.95 4.90 3.33
N ILE A 50 20.44 5.61 4.34
CA ILE A 50 20.01 5.47 5.74
C ILE A 50 19.59 6.85 6.25
N ARG A 51 18.47 6.93 6.94
CA ARG A 51 18.07 8.19 7.57
C ARG A 51 18.89 8.43 8.84
N THR A 52 19.20 9.68 9.11
CA THR A 52 19.76 10.13 10.39
C THR A 52 18.66 10.19 11.44
N LEU A 53 19.05 10.12 12.72
CA LEU A 53 18.10 10.27 13.82
C LEU A 53 17.40 11.65 13.76
N THR A 54 18.11 12.70 13.37
CA THR A 54 17.55 14.04 13.20
C THR A 54 16.45 14.08 12.14
N GLU A 55 16.66 13.44 10.97
CA GLU A 55 15.63 13.35 9.93
C GLU A 55 14.39 12.59 10.43
N LEU A 56 14.57 11.53 11.24
CA LEU A 56 13.47 10.78 11.83
C LEU A 56 12.69 11.60 12.87
N ILE A 57 13.38 12.39 13.69
CA ILE A 57 12.75 13.27 14.68
C ILE A 57 11.91 14.32 13.97
N VAL A 58 12.46 14.99 12.96
CA VAL A 58 11.74 16.01 12.18
C VAL A 58 10.48 15.42 11.51
N GLU A 59 10.56 14.22 10.94
CA GLU A 59 9.40 13.53 10.35
C GLU A 59 8.34 13.14 11.39
N ALA A 60 8.76 12.74 12.59
CA ALA A 60 7.85 12.43 13.69
C ALA A 60 7.15 13.70 14.21
N GLU A 61 7.89 14.79 14.41
CA GLU A 61 7.36 16.09 14.78
C GLU A 61 6.38 16.62 13.72
N ASP A 62 6.72 16.51 12.43
CA ASP A 62 5.82 16.85 11.32
C ASP A 62 4.53 16.03 11.36
N THR A 63 4.63 14.72 11.62
CA THR A 63 3.45 13.85 11.71
C THR A 63 2.52 14.22 12.87
N ILE A 64 3.08 14.68 13.99
CA ILE A 64 2.32 15.12 15.17
C ILE A 64 1.69 16.49 14.92
N ASN A 65 2.46 17.43 14.38
CA ASN A 65 2.06 18.83 14.22
C ASN A 65 1.17 19.06 13.00
N ASN A 66 1.47 18.36 11.91
CA ASN A 66 0.70 18.38 10.68
C ASN A 66 -0.12 17.09 10.60
N SER A 67 -1.28 17.09 11.27
CA SER A 67 -2.31 16.08 11.06
C SER A 67 -2.73 16.13 9.60
N LYS A 68 -2.08 15.30 8.77
CA LYS A 68 -2.45 15.17 7.36
C LYS A 68 -3.93 14.81 7.36
N PRO A 69 -4.79 15.56 6.65
CA PRO A 69 -6.19 15.19 6.52
C PRO A 69 -6.24 13.73 6.08
N ALA A 70 -7.08 12.94 6.74
CA ALA A 70 -7.14 11.50 6.51
C ALA A 70 -7.18 11.23 5.00
N LEU A 71 -6.18 10.51 4.50
CA LEU A 71 -6.15 10.10 3.11
C LEU A 71 -7.52 9.51 2.73
N PRO A 72 -8.03 9.77 1.52
CA PRO A 72 -9.31 9.21 1.09
C PRO A 72 -9.30 7.72 1.37
N VAL A 73 -10.25 7.29 2.22
CA VAL A 73 -10.33 5.91 2.66
C VAL A 73 -10.50 5.05 1.41
N ARG A 74 -9.56 4.12 1.19
CA ARG A 74 -9.66 3.19 0.07
C ARG A 74 -11.03 2.53 0.12
N PRO A 75 -11.78 2.50 -1.01
CA PRO A 75 -13.07 1.85 -1.03
C PRO A 75 -12.88 0.39 -0.59
N GLY A 76 -13.72 -0.04 0.35
CA GLY A 76 -13.67 -1.40 0.86
C GLY A 76 -13.87 -2.43 -0.25
N PRO A 77 -13.48 -3.69 -0.04
CA PRO A 77 -13.72 -4.75 -1.01
C PRO A 77 -15.23 -4.91 -1.26
N ALA A 78 -15.61 -5.40 -2.45
CA ALA A 78 -17.00 -5.40 -2.90
C ALA A 78 -17.97 -6.15 -1.94
N ASN A 79 -17.51 -7.20 -1.27
CA ASN A 79 -18.28 -7.90 -0.23
C ASN A 79 -18.50 -7.05 1.03
N ALA A 80 -17.55 -6.18 1.39
CA ALA A 80 -17.70 -5.25 2.52
C ALA A 80 -18.72 -4.16 2.22
N ILE A 81 -18.72 -3.63 1.00
CA ILE A 81 -19.73 -2.67 0.56
C ILE A 81 -21.12 -3.33 0.55
N PHE A 82 -21.25 -4.52 -0.06
CA PHE A 82 -22.49 -5.30 -0.04
C PHE A 82 -23.00 -5.56 1.38
N PHE A 83 -22.10 -5.88 2.32
CA PHE A 83 -22.48 -6.08 3.70
C PHE A 83 -22.99 -4.81 4.37
N GLN A 84 -22.34 -3.66 4.15
CA GLN A 84 -22.79 -2.38 4.70
C GLN A 84 -24.17 -2.00 4.18
N GLU A 85 -24.41 -2.11 2.87
CA GLU A 85 -25.70 -1.80 2.25
C GLU A 85 -26.84 -2.69 2.76
N ASN A 86 -26.54 -3.94 3.11
CA ASN A 86 -27.54 -4.91 3.55
C ASN A 86 -27.53 -5.17 5.06
N PHE A 87 -26.70 -4.46 5.83
CA PHE A 87 -26.45 -4.74 7.25
C PHE A 87 -27.74 -4.77 8.07
N ALA A 88 -28.63 -3.81 7.87
CA ALA A 88 -29.92 -3.75 8.55
C ALA A 88 -30.78 -5.01 8.31
N LYS A 89 -30.79 -5.54 7.08
CA LYS A 89 -31.52 -6.77 6.73
C LYS A 89 -30.93 -7.99 7.43
N PHE A 90 -29.59 -8.07 7.49
CA PHE A 90 -28.89 -9.16 8.17
C PHE A 90 -29.07 -9.08 9.70
N LYS A 91 -29.02 -7.88 10.29
CA LYS A 91 -29.23 -7.67 11.73
C LYS A 91 -30.67 -7.95 12.14
N LYS A 92 -31.66 -7.61 11.31
CA LYS A 92 -33.07 -7.95 11.57
C LYS A 92 -33.34 -9.46 11.52
N LYS A 93 -32.70 -10.19 10.59
CA LYS A 93 -32.85 -11.66 10.45
C LYS A 93 -32.08 -12.45 11.51
N HIS A 94 -30.98 -11.89 12.01
CA HIS A 94 -30.13 -12.54 13.01
C HIS A 94 -29.71 -11.53 14.09
N PRO A 95 -30.65 -11.08 14.94
CA PRO A 95 -30.38 -10.05 15.95
C PRO A 95 -29.37 -10.50 17.00
N GLU A 96 -29.32 -11.80 17.30
CA GLU A 96 -28.37 -12.43 18.23
C GLU A 96 -26.91 -12.40 17.72
N LEU A 97 -26.70 -12.34 16.40
CA LEU A 97 -25.36 -12.45 15.84
C LEU A 97 -24.57 -11.13 15.97
N SER A 98 -23.29 -11.27 16.31
CA SER A 98 -22.31 -10.18 16.31
C SER A 98 -22.03 -9.70 14.89
N ARG A 99 -21.61 -8.45 14.74
CA ARG A 99 -21.27 -7.85 13.45
C ARG A 99 -20.27 -8.69 12.64
N GLN A 100 -19.30 -9.30 13.31
CA GLN A 100 -18.31 -10.19 12.69
C GLN A 100 -18.95 -11.47 12.13
N LYS A 101 -19.84 -12.12 12.89
CA LYS A 101 -20.57 -13.32 12.43
C LYS A 101 -21.51 -12.98 11.28
N LEU A 102 -22.18 -11.82 11.34
CA LEU A 102 -23.02 -11.31 10.26
C LEU A 102 -22.22 -11.02 8.98
N PHE A 103 -21.02 -10.45 9.10
CA PHE A 103 -20.15 -10.19 7.96
C PHE A 103 -19.71 -11.48 7.26
N LYS A 104 -19.36 -12.52 8.04
CA LYS A 104 -19.01 -13.84 7.49
C LYS A 104 -20.18 -14.46 6.73
N LEU A 105 -21.40 -14.38 7.29
CA LEU A 105 -22.62 -14.86 6.64
C LEU A 105 -22.91 -14.10 5.34
N ALA A 106 -22.79 -12.77 5.36
CA ALA A 106 -23.01 -11.94 4.18
C ALA A 106 -21.95 -12.16 3.10
N SER A 107 -20.68 -12.39 3.48
CA SER A 107 -19.60 -12.71 2.55
C SER A 107 -19.83 -14.03 1.84
N LYS A 108 -20.33 -15.07 2.53
CA LYS A 108 -20.71 -16.34 1.88
C LYS A 108 -21.87 -16.15 0.89
N LYS A 109 -22.92 -15.43 1.30
CA LYS A 109 -24.02 -15.11 0.37
C LYS A 109 -23.55 -14.31 -0.83
N TYR A 110 -22.56 -13.42 -0.64
CA TYR A 110 -21.96 -12.65 -1.71
C TYR A 110 -21.16 -13.52 -2.69
N THR A 111 -20.42 -14.54 -2.22
CA THR A 111 -19.73 -15.48 -3.11
C THR A 111 -20.69 -16.31 -3.95
N ASP A 112 -21.91 -16.56 -3.47
CA ASP A 112 -22.93 -17.32 -4.18
C ASP A 112 -23.73 -16.48 -5.19
N LEU A 113 -23.54 -15.14 -5.21
CA LEU A 113 -24.23 -14.27 -6.16
C LEU A 113 -23.72 -14.47 -7.61
N PRO A 114 -24.59 -14.32 -8.62
CA PRO A 114 -24.18 -14.28 -10.01
C PRO A 114 -23.12 -13.19 -10.27
N PRO A 115 -22.17 -13.40 -11.21
CA PRO A 115 -21.11 -12.43 -11.51
C PRO A 115 -21.62 -11.01 -11.81
N HIS A 116 -22.74 -10.89 -12.53
CA HIS A 116 -23.36 -9.60 -12.86
C HIS A 116 -23.82 -8.77 -11.64
N LYS A 117 -24.06 -9.41 -10.47
CA LYS A 117 -24.44 -8.74 -9.22
C LYS A 117 -23.25 -8.41 -8.31
N LYS A 118 -22.06 -8.94 -8.63
CA LYS A 118 -20.81 -8.71 -7.89
C LYS A 118 -20.02 -7.51 -8.43
N VAL A 119 -20.43 -6.96 -9.59
CA VAL A 119 -19.80 -5.77 -10.17
C VAL A 119 -20.35 -4.54 -9.46
N LEU A 120 -19.70 -4.13 -8.38
CA LEU A 120 -19.98 -2.85 -7.75
C LEU A 120 -19.34 -1.72 -8.57
N LYS A 121 -20.18 -0.82 -9.09
CA LYS A 121 -19.79 0.44 -9.71
C LYS A 121 -18.90 1.19 -8.72
N ARG A 122 -17.61 1.37 -9.06
CA ARG A 122 -16.75 2.33 -8.35
C ARG A 122 -17.42 3.69 -8.53
N LYS A 123 -18.03 4.24 -7.47
CA LYS A 123 -18.41 5.66 -7.50
C LYS A 123 -17.11 6.44 -7.58
N SER A 124 -16.88 7.07 -8.73
CA SER A 124 -15.80 8.02 -8.97
C SER A 124 -16.02 9.28 -8.16
#